data_AF-A0A9D4XE78-F1
#
_entry.id   AF-A0A9D4XE78-F1
#
_cell.length_a   1.000
_cell.length_b   1.000
_cell.length_c   1.000
_cell.angle_alpha   90.00
_cell.angle_beta   90.00
_cell.angle_gamma   90.00
#
_symmetry.space_group_name_H-M   'P 1'
#
loop_
_entity.id
_entity.type
_entity.pdbx_description
1 polymer ?
#
loop_
_entity_poly.entity_id
_entity_poly.type
_entity_poly.pdbx_seq_one_letter_code
_entity_poly.pdbx_strand_id
1 'polypeptide(L)'
;MENLPQICVDTSDAFITTERFGTREEVIRWIKEVGIDNKVTVIISRSDTETGKRGRSNKLIFGCDKGGKHKSIDSGTQSASKKCGCPFKIRSTPAKDGSGWKIDVKCGLHNHGLPDRLEGHSFIGRLTTDEKQHVTDLTKRHVPPRHILLSLQDRDPENVTRITQVYKHKSVIQKEIRGPRSEIQHLFKLIKDAGYVYWSRKKDDSEVVREIFWAHPDSTENFCWVLEKLKELFVKKDLCPQVILTDRDLALMKAIVIVFPRLINLLCRFHINKNVGAKCKQHVVNDLQKTIDTLWIEVVWASDEVEYGQRVESAHWKLKQMLGNNIGDMVKCWEAMNNNLRLQLENIRASFQKSFYEVEHAHISLFYGYLCGSVSRAALRRIAEELLRVDYVGTNRKICGCTLRTSYGLPCACELGRYTLGGIAIPIDVVHVHWRKLTMEVELEVGADDGSEVDMTCAMDEL
;
A
#
# COMPACT_ATOMS: atom_id res chain seq x y z
N MET A 1 34.67 -15.57 42.62
CA MET A 1 33.73 -14.85 43.49
C MET A 1 32.36 -14.95 42.84
N GLU A 2 31.45 -15.72 43.42
CA GLU A 2 30.09 -15.84 42.92
C GLU A 2 29.36 -14.49 43.13
N ASN A 3 28.84 -13.91 42.04
CA ASN A 3 27.99 -12.72 42.11
C ASN A 3 26.67 -13.09 42.82
N LEU A 4 26.61 -12.85 44.13
CA LEU A 4 25.37 -12.87 44.88
C LEU A 4 24.42 -11.83 44.27
N PRO A 5 23.17 -12.19 43.93
CA PRO A 5 22.20 -11.23 43.41
C PRO A 5 22.00 -10.14 44.46
N GLN A 6 22.19 -8.88 44.07
CA GLN A 6 22.02 -7.72 44.93
C GLN A 6 20.58 -7.70 45.46
N ILE A 7 20.41 -8.11 46.72
CA ILE A 7 19.10 -8.18 47.38
C ILE A 7 18.63 -6.75 47.60
N CYS A 8 17.48 -6.40 47.03
CA CYS A 8 16.92 -5.05 47.15
C CYS A 8 15.77 -4.99 48.17
N VAL A 9 14.93 -6.04 48.25
CA VAL A 9 13.72 -6.02 49.10
C VAL A 9 13.39 -7.45 49.58
N ASP A 10 13.02 -7.60 50.85
CA ASP A 10 12.44 -8.83 51.40
C ASP A 10 10.95 -8.61 51.72
N THR A 11 10.11 -9.51 51.25
CA THR A 11 8.65 -9.49 51.48
C THR A 11 8.16 -10.79 52.12
N SER A 12 9.06 -11.63 52.65
CA SER A 12 8.73 -12.96 53.18
C SER A 12 7.61 -12.92 54.21
N ASP A 13 7.71 -12.01 55.19
CA ASP A 13 6.79 -11.93 56.33
C ASP A 13 5.34 -11.66 55.91
N ALA A 14 5.14 -10.87 54.85
CA ALA A 14 3.80 -10.55 54.33
C ALA A 14 3.05 -11.79 53.86
N PHE A 15 3.76 -12.83 53.40
CA PHE A 15 3.16 -14.05 52.85
C PHE A 15 3.16 -15.23 53.83
N ILE A 16 3.58 -15.03 55.07
CA ILE A 16 3.49 -16.04 56.12
C ILE A 16 2.07 -16.04 56.67
N THR A 17 1.40 -17.19 56.61
CA THR A 17 0.07 -17.37 57.20
C THR A 17 -0.08 -18.80 57.73
N THR A 18 -0.84 -18.93 58.82
CA THR A 18 -1.29 -20.22 59.37
C THR A 18 -2.68 -20.62 58.86
N GLU A 19 -3.35 -19.72 58.14
CA GLU A 19 -4.68 -19.91 57.57
C GLU A 19 -4.68 -21.05 56.55
N ARG A 20 -5.80 -21.79 56.51
CA ARG A 20 -6.07 -22.84 55.53
C ARG A 20 -7.19 -22.40 54.62
N PHE A 21 -6.96 -22.51 53.32
CA PHE A 21 -7.91 -22.07 52.31
C PHE A 21 -8.72 -23.27 51.80
N GLY A 22 -10.04 -23.16 51.76
CA GLY A 22 -10.91 -24.26 51.37
C GLY A 22 -10.77 -24.60 49.88
N THR A 23 -10.54 -23.57 49.05
CA THR A 23 -10.46 -23.74 47.59
C THR A 23 -9.14 -23.26 47.00
N ARG A 24 -8.84 -23.77 45.80
CA ARG A 24 -7.71 -23.36 44.99
C ARG A 24 -7.80 -21.86 44.63
N GLU A 25 -9.01 -21.39 44.35
CA GLU A 25 -9.33 -20.03 43.96
C GLU A 25 -9.14 -19.05 45.13
N GLU A 26 -9.49 -19.45 46.36
CA GLU A 26 -9.23 -18.66 47.58
C GLU A 26 -7.73 -18.41 47.80
N VAL A 27 -6.88 -19.44 47.66
CA VAL A 27 -5.41 -19.27 47.76
C VAL A 27 -4.91 -18.27 46.71
N ILE A 28 -5.37 -18.42 45.46
CA ILE A 28 -4.93 -17.55 44.36
C ILE A 28 -5.34 -16.10 44.63
N ARG A 29 -6.53 -15.89 45.22
CA ARG A 29 -7.04 -14.57 45.56
C ARG A 29 -6.20 -13.94 46.67
N TRP A 30 -6.05 -14.64 47.80
CA TRP A 30 -5.30 -14.16 48.96
C TRP A 30 -3.85 -13.81 48.60
N ILE A 31 -3.13 -14.69 47.89
CA ILE A 31 -1.73 -14.43 47.49
C ILE A 31 -1.62 -13.18 46.60
N LYS A 32 -2.63 -12.91 45.76
CA LYS A 32 -2.62 -11.72 44.91
C LYS A 32 -2.96 -10.45 45.66
N GLU A 33 -3.89 -10.51 46.61
CA GLU A 33 -4.25 -9.39 47.49
C GLU A 33 -3.05 -8.97 48.34
N VAL A 34 -2.43 -9.92 49.04
CA VAL A 34 -1.19 -9.69 49.80
C VAL A 34 -0.08 -9.14 48.89
N GLY A 35 0.03 -9.65 47.66
CA GLY A 35 0.96 -9.11 46.67
C GLY A 35 0.69 -7.66 46.33
N ILE A 36 -0.57 -7.28 46.09
CA ILE A 36 -0.97 -5.90 45.78
C ILE A 36 -0.64 -4.97 46.96
N ASP A 37 -1.02 -5.35 48.18
CA ASP A 37 -0.78 -4.56 49.39
C ASP A 37 0.71 -4.32 49.64
N ASN A 38 1.55 -5.28 49.25
CA ASN A 38 3.00 -5.22 49.39
C ASN A 38 3.72 -4.81 48.11
N LYS A 39 3.02 -4.29 47.09
CA LYS A 39 3.58 -3.85 45.81
C LYS A 39 4.37 -4.92 45.04
N VAL A 40 4.07 -6.20 45.28
CA VAL A 40 4.64 -7.37 44.60
C VAL A 40 3.67 -7.94 43.57
N THR A 41 4.11 -8.05 42.32
CA THR A 41 3.29 -8.68 41.28
C THR A 41 3.47 -10.19 41.26
N VAL A 42 2.52 -10.88 41.88
CA VAL A 42 2.54 -12.35 41.96
C VAL A 42 1.82 -12.99 40.78
N ILE A 43 2.52 -13.89 40.07
CA ILE A 43 1.99 -14.69 38.95
C ILE A 43 2.04 -16.18 39.27
N ILE A 44 1.10 -16.95 38.71
CA ILE A 44 1.16 -18.41 38.75
C ILE A 44 2.24 -18.85 37.76
N SER A 45 3.37 -19.33 38.28
CA SER A 45 4.50 -19.81 37.48
C SER A 45 4.30 -21.27 37.05
N ARG A 46 3.61 -22.06 37.87
CA ARG A 46 3.24 -23.45 37.55
C ARG A 46 2.01 -23.86 38.32
N SER A 47 1.14 -24.62 37.65
CA SER A 47 -0.03 -25.24 38.24
C SER A 47 -0.08 -26.69 37.80
N ASP A 48 0.01 -27.63 38.74
CA ASP A 48 -0.21 -29.05 38.46
C ASP A 48 -1.54 -29.47 39.10
N THR A 49 -2.35 -30.22 38.34
CA THR A 49 -3.57 -30.87 38.80
C THR A 49 -3.34 -32.37 38.91
N GLU A 50 -3.99 -33.01 39.88
CA GLU A 50 -3.93 -34.44 40.10
C GLU A 50 -4.67 -35.18 38.98
N THR A 51 -3.93 -35.96 38.19
CA THR A 51 -4.47 -36.70 37.03
C THR A 51 -4.38 -38.23 37.21
N GLY A 52 -4.28 -38.72 38.45
CA GLY A 52 -4.14 -40.15 38.74
C GLY A 52 -2.80 -40.80 38.32
N LYS A 53 -1.83 -40.02 37.84
CA LYS A 53 -0.48 -40.51 37.47
C LYS A 53 0.48 -40.40 38.65
N ARG A 54 1.23 -41.47 38.93
CA ARG A 54 2.22 -41.56 40.04
C ARG A 54 3.21 -40.38 39.95
N GLY A 55 3.25 -39.54 40.98
CA GLY A 55 4.17 -38.39 41.10
C GLY A 55 3.61 -37.00 40.74
N ARG A 56 2.34 -36.86 40.35
CA ARG A 56 1.69 -35.55 40.13
C ARG A 56 0.61 -35.26 41.19
N SER A 57 1.01 -34.57 42.25
CA SER A 57 0.09 -34.01 43.25
C SER A 57 -0.38 -32.61 42.87
N ASN A 58 -1.59 -32.25 43.30
CA ASN A 58 -2.12 -30.89 43.21
C ASN A 58 -1.14 -29.89 43.84
N LYS A 59 -0.62 -28.93 43.06
CA LYS A 59 0.26 -27.87 43.58
C LYS A 59 0.21 -26.61 42.73
N LEU A 60 0.37 -25.48 43.41
CA LEU A 60 0.55 -24.17 42.82
C LEU A 60 1.93 -23.64 43.17
N ILE A 61 2.63 -23.10 42.18
CA ILE A 61 3.87 -22.37 42.37
C ILE A 61 3.65 -20.97 41.85
N PHE A 62 3.81 -20.00 42.73
CA PHE A 62 3.75 -18.59 42.42
C PHE A 62 5.16 -18.02 42.37
N GLY A 63 5.35 -16.99 41.56
CA GLY A 63 6.60 -16.24 41.44
C GLY A 63 6.34 -14.79 41.05
N CYS A 64 7.38 -13.96 41.06
CA CYS A 64 7.28 -12.57 40.64
C CYS A 64 7.16 -12.48 39.11
N ASP A 65 6.46 -11.47 38.59
CA ASP A 65 6.33 -11.24 37.15
C ASP A 65 7.68 -10.97 36.44
N LYS A 66 8.68 -10.48 37.18
CA LYS A 66 10.08 -10.36 36.73
C LYS A 66 10.92 -11.64 36.88
N GLY A 67 10.31 -12.74 37.35
CA GLY A 67 10.97 -14.04 37.51
C GLY A 67 11.21 -14.78 36.19
N GLY A 68 12.36 -15.46 36.08
CA GLY A 68 12.80 -16.21 34.89
C GLY A 68 13.77 -15.45 33.98
N LYS A 69 14.26 -16.11 32.92
CA LYS A 69 15.11 -15.52 31.87
C LYS A 69 14.31 -15.37 30.57
N HIS A 70 14.62 -14.35 29.77
CA HIS A 70 14.04 -14.20 28.43
C HIS A 70 14.46 -15.40 27.56
N LYS A 71 13.52 -15.99 26.82
CA LYS A 71 13.83 -16.97 25.78
C LYS A 71 13.74 -16.23 24.45
N SER A 72 14.88 -15.94 23.83
CA SER A 72 14.90 -15.40 22.47
C SER A 72 14.31 -16.44 21.53
N ILE A 73 13.22 -16.08 20.86
CA ILE A 73 12.80 -16.74 19.63
C ILE A 73 13.10 -15.72 18.55
N ASP A 74 13.93 -16.10 17.57
CA ASP A 74 14.29 -15.27 16.42
C ASP A 74 13.03 -14.73 15.73
N SER A 75 12.62 -13.54 16.15
CA SER A 75 11.56 -12.74 15.58
C SER A 75 11.98 -11.30 15.83
N GLY A 76 12.17 -10.55 14.74
CA GLY A 76 12.85 -9.25 14.68
C GLY A 76 12.12 -8.10 15.37
N THR A 77 11.59 -8.29 16.58
CA THR A 77 11.00 -7.24 17.39
C THR A 77 11.62 -7.30 18.78
N GLN A 78 12.65 -6.49 19.01
CA GLN A 78 13.27 -6.35 20.33
C GLN A 78 12.33 -5.57 21.27
N SER A 79 11.40 -6.26 21.92
CA SER A 79 10.72 -5.70 23.08
C SER A 79 11.61 -5.86 24.31
N ALA A 80 11.87 -4.76 25.04
CA ALA A 80 12.60 -4.81 26.31
C ALA A 80 11.95 -5.84 27.26
N SER A 81 12.71 -6.86 27.65
CA SER A 81 12.22 -7.92 28.52
C SER A 81 12.12 -7.43 29.96
N LYS A 82 10.93 -7.55 30.58
CA LYS A 82 10.72 -7.25 32.01
C LYS A 82 11.37 -8.28 32.97
N LYS A 83 11.98 -9.34 32.44
CA LYS A 83 12.50 -10.49 33.23
C LYS A 83 13.93 -10.24 33.72
N CYS A 84 14.14 -10.27 35.04
CA CYS A 84 15.45 -10.09 35.70
C CYS A 84 15.86 -11.31 36.55
N GLY A 85 15.20 -12.45 36.38
CA GLY A 85 15.52 -13.65 37.16
C GLY A 85 15.14 -13.56 38.64
N CYS A 86 14.13 -12.76 39.00
CA CYS A 86 13.70 -12.58 40.39
C CYS A 86 13.47 -13.93 41.11
N PRO A 87 14.06 -14.16 42.31
CA PRO A 87 14.03 -15.44 43.01
C PRO A 87 12.74 -15.68 43.82
N PHE A 88 11.90 -14.65 44.00
CA PHE A 88 10.65 -14.72 44.75
C PHE A 88 9.80 -15.93 44.33
N LYS A 89 9.40 -16.73 45.32
CA LYS A 89 8.72 -18.01 45.09
C LYS A 89 7.88 -18.42 46.29
N ILE A 90 6.61 -18.71 46.01
CA ILE A 90 5.66 -19.28 46.98
C ILE A 90 5.16 -20.61 46.43
N ARG A 91 5.04 -21.61 47.29
CA ARG A 91 4.43 -22.90 46.94
C ARG A 91 3.17 -23.07 47.76
N SER A 92 2.08 -23.44 47.10
CA SER A 92 0.87 -23.89 47.78
C SER A 92 0.53 -25.32 47.37
N THR A 93 0.13 -26.12 48.36
CA THR A 93 -0.25 -27.53 48.21
C THR A 93 -1.46 -27.81 49.11
N PRO A 94 -2.34 -28.76 48.76
CA PRO A 94 -3.33 -29.26 49.70
C PRO A 94 -2.64 -29.92 50.90
N ALA A 95 -3.19 -29.71 52.08
CA ALA A 95 -2.78 -30.37 53.30
C ALA A 95 -3.17 -31.85 53.25
N LYS A 96 -2.31 -32.72 53.80
CA LYS A 96 -2.50 -34.18 53.73
C LYS A 96 -3.70 -34.67 54.54
N ASP A 97 -4.10 -33.89 55.54
CA ASP A 97 -5.24 -34.13 56.42
C ASP A 97 -6.58 -33.64 55.83
N GLY A 98 -6.57 -33.09 54.61
CA GLY A 98 -7.76 -32.56 53.97
C GLY A 98 -8.23 -31.21 54.52
N SER A 99 -7.46 -30.57 55.42
CA SER A 99 -7.82 -29.28 56.05
C SER A 99 -7.80 -28.07 55.10
N GLY A 100 -7.65 -28.29 53.79
CA GLY A 100 -7.57 -27.25 52.77
C GLY A 100 -6.15 -27.05 52.24
N TRP A 101 -5.90 -25.92 51.59
CA TRP A 101 -4.62 -25.56 51.01
C TRP A 101 -3.74 -24.82 52.00
N LYS A 102 -2.45 -25.12 51.97
CA LYS A 102 -1.43 -24.45 52.76
C LYS A 102 -0.49 -23.65 51.89
N ILE A 103 0.12 -22.62 52.45
CA ILE A 103 1.10 -21.77 51.77
C ILE A 103 2.46 -21.97 52.44
N ASP A 104 3.48 -22.29 51.64
CA ASP A 104 4.87 -22.37 52.06
C ASP A 104 5.67 -21.32 51.25
N VAL A 105 6.13 -20.25 51.91
CA VAL A 105 7.07 -19.28 51.32
C VAL A 105 8.41 -19.98 51.09
N LYS A 106 8.89 -20.03 49.85
CA LYS A 106 10.19 -20.64 49.52
C LYS A 106 11.29 -19.60 49.37
N CYS A 107 10.94 -18.40 48.95
CA CYS A 107 11.82 -17.23 48.90
C CYS A 107 10.95 -15.98 48.80
N GLY A 108 11.03 -15.06 49.77
CA GLY A 108 10.37 -13.75 49.70
C GLY A 108 11.27 -12.61 49.21
N LEU A 109 12.51 -12.92 48.82
CA LEU A 109 13.50 -11.95 48.36
C LEU A 109 13.26 -11.51 46.91
N HIS A 110 13.51 -10.23 46.64
CA HIS A 110 13.50 -9.63 45.32
C HIS A 110 14.87 -9.01 45.01
N ASN A 111 15.34 -9.21 43.78
CA ASN A 111 16.58 -8.63 43.27
C ASN A 111 16.34 -7.32 42.48
N HIS A 112 15.21 -6.66 42.74
CA HIS A 112 14.80 -5.42 42.10
C HIS A 112 13.93 -4.60 43.08
N GLY A 113 13.86 -3.28 42.88
CA GLY A 113 12.92 -2.41 43.61
C GLY A 113 11.46 -2.73 43.29
N LEU A 114 10.56 -2.35 44.20
CA LEU A 114 9.11 -2.43 44.04
C LEU A 114 8.58 -1.11 43.44
N PRO A 115 7.58 -1.13 42.55
CA PRO A 115 7.08 0.07 41.88
C PRO A 115 6.28 0.99 42.83
N ASP A 116 6.33 2.30 42.61
CA ASP A 116 5.59 3.29 43.41
C ASP A 116 4.07 3.19 43.20
N ARG A 117 3.66 2.94 41.96
CA ARG A 117 2.27 2.67 41.55
C ARG A 117 2.23 1.41 40.71
N LEU A 118 1.18 0.63 40.92
CA LEU A 118 0.88 -0.60 40.18
C LEU A 118 0.30 -0.31 38.76
N GLU A 119 0.69 0.81 38.15
CA GLU A 119 0.22 1.22 36.81
C GLU A 119 0.88 0.36 35.71
N GLY A 120 0.08 -0.50 35.07
CA GLY A 120 0.55 -1.40 34.00
C GLY A 120 0.69 -2.88 34.36
N HIS A 121 0.14 -3.31 35.50
CA HIS A 121 0.05 -4.72 35.82
C HIS A 121 -0.99 -5.44 34.98
N SER A 122 -0.56 -6.58 34.42
CA SER A 122 -1.39 -7.44 33.59
C SER A 122 -2.56 -8.09 34.34
N PHE A 123 -2.64 -7.97 35.66
CA PHE A 123 -3.71 -8.50 36.51
C PHE A 123 -4.73 -7.44 36.94
N ILE A 124 -4.28 -6.28 37.43
CA ILE A 124 -5.17 -5.24 38.00
C ILE A 124 -5.98 -4.55 36.91
N GLY A 125 -5.40 -4.32 35.72
CA GLY A 125 -6.14 -3.76 34.60
C GLY A 125 -7.03 -4.75 33.84
N ARG A 126 -7.25 -5.99 34.33
CA ARG A 126 -8.12 -6.95 33.65
C ARG A 126 -9.57 -6.68 33.99
N LEU A 127 -10.42 -6.76 32.96
CA LEU A 127 -11.87 -6.78 33.13
C LEU A 127 -12.28 -7.96 34.03
N THR A 128 -12.98 -7.64 35.11
CA THR A 128 -13.79 -8.55 35.92
C THR A 128 -14.94 -9.14 35.11
N THR A 129 -15.65 -10.12 35.68
CA THR A 129 -16.79 -10.76 35.00
C THR A 129 -17.89 -9.74 34.69
N ASP A 130 -18.20 -8.86 35.63
CA ASP A 130 -19.25 -7.86 35.49
C ASP A 130 -18.88 -6.79 34.47
N GLU A 131 -17.61 -6.34 34.48
CA GLU A 131 -17.10 -5.42 33.47
C GLU A 131 -17.07 -6.04 32.08
N LYS A 132 -16.72 -7.33 31.95
CA LYS A 132 -16.80 -8.04 30.67
C LYS A 132 -18.23 -8.06 30.13
N GLN A 133 -19.22 -8.28 30.98
CA GLN A 133 -20.62 -8.25 30.58
C GLN A 133 -21.02 -6.85 30.09
N HIS A 134 -20.61 -5.81 30.82
CA HIS A 134 -20.83 -4.42 30.42
C HIS A 134 -20.21 -4.09 29.06
N VAL A 135 -18.95 -4.50 28.84
CA VAL A 135 -18.27 -4.34 27.54
C VAL A 135 -19.01 -5.09 26.45
N THR A 136 -19.52 -6.29 26.71
CA THR A 136 -20.32 -7.08 25.76
C THR A 136 -21.58 -6.34 25.33
N ASP A 137 -22.33 -5.81 26.29
CA ASP A 137 -23.61 -5.15 26.02
C ASP A 137 -23.43 -3.85 25.23
N LEU A 138 -22.44 -3.03 25.61
CA LEU A 138 -22.11 -1.82 24.86
C LEU A 138 -21.53 -2.10 23.48
N THR A 139 -20.77 -3.20 23.34
CA THR A 139 -20.24 -3.64 22.04
C THR A 139 -21.37 -4.03 21.08
N LYS A 140 -22.38 -4.77 21.56
CA LYS A 140 -23.57 -5.14 20.76
C LYS A 140 -24.39 -3.93 20.33
N ARG A 141 -24.34 -2.83 21.09
CA ARG A 141 -24.96 -1.54 20.78
C ARG A 141 -24.07 -0.61 19.95
N HIS A 142 -22.95 -1.11 19.41
CA HIS A 142 -22.03 -0.37 18.55
C HIS A 142 -21.39 0.87 19.21
N VAL A 143 -21.28 0.88 20.54
CA VAL A 143 -20.65 1.98 21.27
C VAL A 143 -19.12 1.99 20.98
N PRO A 144 -18.52 3.16 20.73
CA PRO A 144 -17.07 3.25 20.51
C PRO A 144 -16.25 2.79 21.72
N PRO A 145 -15.13 2.06 21.54
CA PRO A 145 -14.31 1.54 22.64
C PRO A 145 -13.88 2.57 23.68
N ARG A 146 -13.62 3.82 23.26
CA ARG A 146 -13.28 4.92 24.17
C ARG A 146 -14.41 5.22 25.17
N HIS A 147 -15.67 5.21 24.72
CA HIS A 147 -16.83 5.49 25.58
C HIS A 147 -17.15 4.30 26.47
N ILE A 148 -16.86 3.08 26.00
CA ILE A 148 -16.93 1.88 26.84
C ILE A 148 -15.93 1.99 27.99
N LEU A 149 -14.68 2.42 27.73
CA LEU A 149 -13.68 2.62 28.78
C LEU A 149 -14.08 3.71 29.77
N LEU A 150 -14.54 4.87 29.29
CA LEU A 150 -15.04 5.94 30.17
C LEU A 150 -16.17 5.44 31.06
N SER A 151 -17.11 4.67 30.50
CA SER A 151 -18.20 4.10 31.30
C SER A 151 -17.73 3.08 32.36
N LEU A 152 -16.58 2.44 32.18
CA LEU A 152 -15.98 1.59 33.21
C LEU A 152 -15.37 2.44 34.34
N GLN A 153 -14.71 3.55 33.98
CA GLN A 153 -14.09 4.48 34.91
C GLN A 153 -15.11 5.33 35.70
N ASP A 154 -16.23 5.69 35.07
CA ASP A 154 -17.34 6.40 35.74
C ASP A 154 -18.03 5.51 36.78
N ARG A 155 -18.03 4.19 36.58
CA ARG A 155 -18.60 3.22 37.51
C ARG A 155 -17.69 2.91 38.69
N ASP A 156 -16.39 2.99 38.48
CA ASP A 156 -15.36 2.73 39.48
C ASP A 156 -14.19 3.69 39.26
N PRO A 157 -14.07 4.75 40.10
CA PRO A 157 -12.96 5.71 40.01
C PRO A 157 -11.56 5.10 40.18
N GLU A 158 -11.46 3.92 40.82
CA GLU A 158 -10.20 3.18 40.99
C GLU A 158 -9.91 2.22 39.81
N ASN A 159 -10.73 2.28 38.75
CA ASN A 159 -10.59 1.41 37.59
C ASN A 159 -9.32 1.73 36.78
N VAL A 160 -8.36 0.81 36.82
CA VAL A 160 -7.09 0.91 36.07
C VAL A 160 -7.09 0.14 34.75
N THR A 161 -8.27 -0.21 34.21
CA THR A 161 -8.40 -0.89 32.92
C THR A 161 -7.84 -0.03 31.80
N ARG A 162 -7.09 -0.66 30.90
CA ARG A 162 -6.59 0.00 29.69
C ARG A 162 -7.51 -0.26 28.52
N ILE A 163 -7.59 0.68 27.58
CA ILE A 163 -8.37 0.54 26.34
C ILE A 163 -8.04 -0.74 25.57
N THR A 164 -6.80 -1.23 25.68
CA THR A 164 -6.34 -2.49 25.08
C THR A 164 -7.15 -3.71 25.54
N GLN A 165 -7.65 -3.72 26.78
CA GLN A 165 -8.49 -4.81 27.30
C GLN A 165 -9.89 -4.76 26.71
N VAL A 166 -10.45 -3.57 26.51
CA VAL A 166 -11.72 -3.36 25.80
C VAL A 166 -11.59 -3.89 24.37
N TYR A 167 -10.52 -3.55 23.65
CA TYR A 167 -10.24 -4.09 22.31
C TYR A 167 -10.10 -5.62 22.32
N LYS A 168 -9.36 -6.17 23.29
CA LYS A 168 -9.15 -7.62 23.40
C LYS A 168 -10.46 -8.36 23.62
N HIS A 169 -11.31 -7.89 24.53
CA HIS A 169 -12.61 -8.50 24.82
C HIS A 169 -13.58 -8.34 23.64
N LYS A 170 -13.59 -7.17 22.99
CA LYS A 170 -14.35 -6.93 21.75
C LYS A 170 -13.95 -7.91 20.63
N SER A 171 -12.66 -8.21 20.50
CA SER A 171 -12.19 -9.20 19.53
C SER A 171 -12.70 -10.62 19.83
N VAL A 172 -12.82 -11.00 21.12
CA VAL A 172 -13.43 -12.28 21.52
C VAL A 172 -14.90 -12.33 21.10
N ILE A 173 -15.68 -11.29 21.42
CA ILE A 173 -17.09 -11.18 21.04
C ILE A 173 -17.27 -11.25 19.52
N GLN A 174 -16.44 -10.55 18.76
CA GLN A 174 -16.48 -10.57 17.30
C GLN A 174 -16.19 -11.97 16.74
N LYS A 175 -15.26 -12.73 17.34
CA LYS A 175 -14.99 -14.12 16.96
C LYS A 175 -16.18 -15.03 17.25
N GLU A 176 -16.85 -14.85 18.38
CA GLU A 176 -18.07 -15.60 18.71
C GLU A 176 -19.21 -15.31 17.72
N ILE A 177 -19.46 -14.04 17.41
CA ILE A 177 -20.46 -13.62 16.40
C ILE A 177 -20.13 -14.19 15.02
N ARG A 178 -18.85 -14.16 14.64
CA ARG A 178 -18.36 -14.69 13.36
C ARG A 178 -18.58 -16.19 13.24
N GLY A 179 -18.38 -16.92 14.33
CA GLY A 179 -18.42 -18.38 14.38
C GLY A 179 -17.30 -19.02 13.55
N PRO A 180 -17.56 -20.14 12.84
CA PRO A 180 -16.53 -20.85 12.08
C PRO A 180 -16.09 -20.15 10.78
N ARG A 181 -16.74 -19.03 10.43
CA ARG A 181 -16.46 -18.30 9.18
C ARG A 181 -15.11 -17.61 9.23
N SER A 182 -14.45 -17.51 8.08
CA SER A 182 -13.37 -16.55 7.89
C SER A 182 -13.91 -15.11 7.92
N GLU A 183 -13.02 -14.13 8.05
CA GLU A 183 -13.41 -12.71 8.07
C GLU A 183 -14.13 -12.29 6.79
N ILE A 184 -13.61 -12.72 5.64
CA ILE A 184 -14.20 -12.40 4.34
C ILE A 184 -15.57 -13.07 4.16
N GLN A 185 -15.73 -14.33 4.59
CA GLN A 185 -17.01 -15.04 4.53
C GLN A 185 -18.07 -14.36 5.41
N HIS A 186 -17.66 -13.87 6.59
CA HIS A 186 -18.57 -13.16 7.48
C HIS A 186 -18.96 -11.79 6.91
N LEU A 187 -18.03 -11.07 6.29
CA LEU A 187 -18.32 -9.82 5.59
C LEU A 187 -19.35 -10.04 4.47
N PHE A 188 -19.17 -11.04 3.60
CA PHE A 188 -20.14 -11.36 2.55
C PHE A 188 -21.52 -11.70 3.11
N LYS A 189 -21.58 -12.43 4.23
CA LYS A 189 -22.84 -12.69 4.93
C LYS A 189 -23.50 -11.36 5.32
N LEU A 190 -22.79 -10.46 5.98
CA LEU A 190 -23.36 -9.17 6.43
C LEU A 190 -23.84 -8.30 5.27
N ILE A 191 -23.06 -8.21 4.19
CA ILE A 191 -23.42 -7.48 2.97
C ILE A 191 -24.72 -8.04 2.37
N LYS A 192 -24.83 -9.37 2.29
CA LYS A 192 -26.00 -10.05 1.74
C LYS A 192 -27.23 -9.88 2.64
N ASP A 193 -27.07 -10.10 3.95
CA ASP A 193 -28.15 -9.99 4.94
C ASP A 193 -28.73 -8.56 5.00
N ALA A 194 -27.88 -7.54 4.79
CA ALA A 194 -28.28 -6.15 4.76
C ALA A 194 -28.77 -5.66 3.37
N GLY A 195 -28.85 -6.54 2.37
CA GLY A 195 -29.41 -6.21 1.04
C GLY A 195 -28.52 -5.30 0.19
N TYR A 196 -27.23 -5.22 0.46
CA TYR A 196 -26.31 -4.38 -0.32
C TYR A 196 -26.10 -4.96 -1.72
N VAL A 197 -25.93 -4.08 -2.70
CA VAL A 197 -25.43 -4.46 -4.02
C VAL A 197 -23.95 -4.75 -3.86
N TYR A 198 -23.46 -5.89 -4.33
CA TYR A 198 -22.04 -6.23 -4.21
C TYR A 198 -21.50 -6.96 -5.43
N TRP A 199 -20.18 -6.89 -5.59
CA TRP A 199 -19.42 -7.57 -6.62
C TRP A 199 -18.10 -8.06 -6.05
N SER A 200 -17.58 -9.17 -6.56
CA SER A 200 -16.29 -9.72 -6.13
C SER A 200 -15.56 -10.43 -7.25
N ARG A 201 -14.23 -10.39 -7.22
CA ARG A 201 -13.34 -11.15 -8.12
C ARG A 201 -12.51 -12.13 -7.32
N LYS A 202 -12.45 -13.38 -7.78
CA LYS A 202 -11.50 -14.39 -7.27
C LYS A 202 -10.20 -14.35 -8.07
N LYS A 203 -9.10 -14.80 -7.45
CA LYS A 203 -7.84 -15.06 -8.16
C LYS A 203 -7.98 -16.40 -8.90
N ASP A 204 -8.10 -16.37 -10.22
CA ASP A 204 -8.14 -17.57 -11.06
C ASP A 204 -9.19 -18.59 -10.54
N ASP A 205 -8.91 -19.90 -10.62
CA ASP A 205 -9.73 -20.97 -10.04
C ASP A 205 -9.54 -21.16 -8.52
N SER A 206 -8.98 -20.18 -7.81
CA SER A 206 -8.79 -20.27 -6.35
C SER A 206 -9.97 -19.70 -5.57
N GLU A 207 -10.13 -20.15 -4.32
CA GLU A 207 -11.08 -19.61 -3.36
C GLU A 207 -10.61 -18.28 -2.71
N VAL A 208 -9.56 -17.65 -3.24
CA VAL A 208 -9.02 -16.39 -2.72
C VAL A 208 -9.67 -15.20 -3.42
N VAL A 209 -10.34 -14.35 -2.64
CA VAL A 209 -10.94 -13.09 -3.11
C VAL A 209 -9.83 -12.06 -3.32
N ARG A 210 -9.74 -11.49 -4.53
CA ARG A 210 -8.81 -10.41 -4.90
C ARG A 210 -9.44 -9.04 -4.77
N GLU A 211 -10.70 -8.90 -5.19
CA GLU A 211 -11.41 -7.62 -5.22
C GLU A 211 -12.81 -7.82 -4.65
N ILE A 212 -13.27 -6.84 -3.88
CA ILE A 212 -14.63 -6.78 -3.35
C ILE A 212 -15.14 -5.33 -3.45
N PHE A 213 -16.40 -5.18 -3.84
CA PHE A 213 -17.11 -3.92 -3.87
C PHE A 213 -18.51 -4.13 -3.31
N TRP A 214 -19.04 -3.16 -2.57
CA TRP A 214 -20.45 -3.10 -2.22
C TRP A 214 -20.96 -1.66 -2.16
N ALA A 215 -22.24 -1.47 -2.41
CA ALA A 215 -22.95 -0.20 -2.34
C ALA A 215 -24.31 -0.39 -1.68
N HIS A 216 -24.74 0.64 -0.93
CA HIS A 216 -26.06 0.67 -0.31
C HIS A 216 -27.16 0.66 -1.40
N PRO A 217 -28.28 -0.05 -1.23
CA PRO A 217 -29.37 -0.10 -2.20
C PRO A 217 -29.87 1.30 -2.61
N ASP A 218 -30.04 2.21 -1.65
CA ASP A 218 -30.46 3.60 -1.91
C ASP A 218 -29.58 4.33 -2.93
N SER A 219 -28.27 4.03 -2.99
CA SER A 219 -27.39 4.62 -4.01
C SER A 219 -27.81 4.19 -5.42
N THR A 220 -28.17 2.90 -5.59
CA THR A 220 -28.68 2.38 -6.86
C THR A 220 -30.05 2.97 -7.19
N GLU A 221 -30.93 3.10 -6.20
CA GLU A 221 -32.27 3.69 -6.38
C GLU A 221 -32.18 5.17 -6.79
N ASN A 222 -31.28 5.94 -6.17
CA ASN A 222 -31.03 7.33 -6.55
C ASN A 222 -30.56 7.44 -8.00
N PHE A 223 -29.65 6.58 -8.44
CA PHE A 223 -29.23 6.54 -9.84
C PHE A 223 -30.36 6.12 -10.78
N CYS A 224 -31.19 5.14 -10.41
CA CYS A 224 -32.37 4.76 -11.19
C CYS A 224 -33.30 5.97 -11.38
N TRP A 225 -33.61 6.68 -10.29
CA TRP A 225 -34.47 7.85 -10.33
C TRP A 225 -33.91 8.95 -11.26
N VAL A 226 -32.62 9.29 -11.15
CA VAL A 226 -31.98 10.28 -12.03
C VAL A 226 -32.05 9.84 -13.50
N LEU A 227 -31.75 8.58 -13.78
CA LEU A 227 -31.77 8.03 -15.14
C LEU A 227 -33.20 7.97 -15.72
N GLU A 228 -34.22 7.71 -14.90
CA GLU A 228 -35.63 7.78 -15.30
C GLU A 228 -36.02 9.20 -15.69
N LYS A 229 -35.62 10.20 -14.90
CA LYS A 229 -35.83 11.62 -15.26
C LYS A 229 -35.09 12.01 -16.54
N LEU A 230 -33.88 11.49 -16.74
CA LEU A 230 -33.15 11.68 -17.98
C LEU A 230 -33.86 11.01 -19.18
N LYS A 231 -34.42 9.81 -18.99
CA LYS A 231 -35.19 9.09 -20.01
C LYS A 231 -36.43 9.85 -20.44
N GLU A 232 -37.16 10.45 -19.51
CA GLU A 232 -38.34 11.29 -19.80
C GLU A 232 -38.00 12.47 -20.74
N LEU A 233 -36.80 13.07 -20.58
CA LEU A 233 -36.35 14.18 -21.43
C LEU A 233 -36.02 13.73 -22.87
N PHE A 234 -35.49 12.51 -23.00
CA PHE A 234 -35.09 11.90 -24.27
C PHE A 234 -36.28 11.42 -25.10
N VAL A 235 -37.28 10.81 -24.45
CA VAL A 235 -38.53 10.38 -25.09
C VAL A 235 -39.29 11.57 -25.69
N LYS A 236 -39.28 12.74 -25.03
CA LYS A 236 -39.91 13.97 -25.54
C LYS A 236 -39.28 14.51 -26.82
N LYS A 237 -38.06 14.06 -27.17
CA LYS A 237 -37.30 14.52 -28.34
C LYS A 237 -37.05 13.45 -29.39
N ASP A 238 -37.61 12.25 -29.20
CA ASP A 238 -37.34 11.07 -30.04
C ASP A 238 -35.83 10.71 -30.14
N LEU A 239 -35.07 11.09 -29.10
CA LEU A 239 -33.63 10.86 -29.01
C LEU A 239 -33.37 9.81 -27.95
N CYS A 240 -33.20 8.54 -28.32
CA CYS A 240 -32.74 7.53 -27.36
C CYS A 240 -31.22 7.37 -27.46
N PRO A 241 -30.45 7.58 -26.37
CA PRO A 241 -29.01 7.35 -26.41
C PRO A 241 -28.74 5.86 -26.70
N GLN A 242 -27.83 5.58 -27.64
CA GLN A 242 -27.41 4.21 -27.93
C GLN A 242 -26.29 3.74 -26.99
N VAL A 243 -25.53 4.69 -26.43
CA VAL A 243 -24.36 4.45 -25.59
C VAL A 243 -24.33 5.43 -24.42
N ILE A 244 -23.96 4.95 -23.22
CA ILE A 244 -23.65 5.77 -22.03
C ILE A 244 -22.26 5.39 -21.55
N LEU A 245 -21.41 6.41 -21.35
CA LEU A 245 -20.06 6.25 -20.80
C LEU A 245 -20.07 6.51 -19.29
N THR A 246 -19.56 5.58 -18.48
CA THR A 246 -19.45 5.73 -17.02
C THR A 246 -18.03 5.47 -16.52
N ASP A 247 -17.68 5.97 -15.33
CA ASP A 247 -16.38 5.80 -14.68
C ASP A 247 -16.26 4.50 -13.84
N ARG A 248 -17.05 3.48 -14.19
CA ARG A 248 -17.16 2.19 -13.47
C ARG A 248 -17.79 2.28 -12.07
N ASP A 249 -18.64 3.27 -11.80
CA ASP A 249 -19.53 3.21 -10.63
C ASP A 249 -20.54 2.07 -10.79
N LEU A 250 -20.40 1.01 -9.99
CA LEU A 250 -21.21 -0.20 -10.13
C LEU A 250 -22.68 0.02 -9.77
N ALA A 251 -23.02 0.98 -8.89
CA ALA A 251 -24.40 1.31 -8.58
C ALA A 251 -25.05 2.03 -9.77
N LEU A 252 -24.34 2.97 -10.39
CA LEU A 252 -24.78 3.63 -11.62
C LEU A 252 -24.89 2.65 -12.80
N MET A 253 -23.89 1.79 -13.01
CA MET A 253 -23.94 0.78 -14.07
C MET A 253 -25.13 -0.15 -13.91
N LYS A 254 -25.44 -0.58 -12.68
CA LYS A 254 -26.62 -1.40 -12.38
C LYS A 254 -27.92 -0.63 -12.66
N ALA A 255 -27.99 0.64 -12.27
CA ALA A 255 -29.13 1.49 -12.56
C ALA A 255 -29.35 1.70 -14.07
N ILE A 256 -28.28 1.82 -14.87
CA ILE A 256 -28.38 1.91 -16.34
C ILE A 256 -29.02 0.65 -16.93
N VAL A 257 -28.62 -0.54 -16.47
CA VAL A 257 -29.22 -1.81 -16.93
C VAL A 257 -30.72 -1.87 -16.61
N ILE A 258 -31.13 -1.32 -15.45
CA ILE A 258 -32.54 -1.27 -15.04
C ILE A 258 -33.33 -0.30 -15.93
N VAL A 259 -32.84 0.92 -16.15
CA VAL A 259 -33.59 1.99 -16.82
C VAL A 259 -33.49 1.92 -18.36
N PHE A 260 -32.35 1.47 -18.88
CA PHE A 260 -32.01 1.37 -20.30
C PHE A 260 -31.48 -0.03 -20.67
N PRO A 261 -32.30 -1.09 -20.64
CA PRO A 261 -31.84 -2.48 -20.79
C PRO A 261 -31.27 -2.82 -22.18
N ARG A 262 -31.55 -2.01 -23.21
CA ARG A 262 -31.04 -2.19 -24.59
C ARG A 262 -29.85 -1.31 -24.92
N LEU A 263 -29.41 -0.46 -23.99
CA LEU A 263 -28.36 0.52 -24.20
C LEU A 263 -26.99 -0.10 -23.88
N ILE A 264 -25.98 0.27 -24.66
CA ILE A 264 -24.61 -0.19 -24.42
C ILE A 264 -23.95 0.72 -23.38
N ASN A 265 -23.61 0.18 -22.21
CA ASN A 265 -22.82 0.91 -21.23
C ASN A 265 -21.33 0.61 -21.42
N LEU A 266 -20.55 1.64 -21.75
CA LEU A 266 -19.09 1.54 -21.88
C LEU A 266 -18.40 2.32 -20.76
N LEU A 267 -17.15 1.96 -20.50
CA LEU A 267 -16.32 2.71 -19.55
C LEU A 267 -15.73 3.96 -20.21
N CYS A 268 -15.73 5.05 -19.46
CA CYS A 268 -15.21 6.34 -19.91
C CYS A 268 -13.68 6.30 -19.96
N ARG A 269 -13.13 6.28 -21.17
CA ARG A 269 -11.68 6.29 -21.43
C ARG A 269 -10.94 7.42 -20.72
N PHE A 270 -11.55 8.61 -20.64
CA PHE A 270 -10.96 9.75 -19.93
C PHE A 270 -10.75 9.46 -18.44
N HIS A 271 -11.76 8.92 -17.76
CA HIS A 271 -11.67 8.55 -16.35
C HIS A 271 -10.68 7.41 -16.12
N ILE A 272 -10.64 6.43 -17.02
CA ILE A 272 -9.62 5.35 -16.96
C ILE A 272 -8.21 5.97 -17.04
N ASN A 273 -7.95 6.83 -18.02
CA ASN A 273 -6.64 7.50 -18.18
C ASN A 273 -6.26 8.32 -16.94
N LYS A 274 -7.22 9.08 -16.39
CA LYS A 274 -7.01 9.87 -15.16
C LYS A 274 -6.65 8.98 -13.97
N ASN A 275 -7.34 7.85 -13.81
CA ASN A 275 -7.11 6.90 -12.72
C ASN A 275 -5.75 6.19 -12.86
N VAL A 276 -5.40 5.74 -14.07
CA VAL A 276 -4.09 5.11 -14.34
C VAL A 276 -2.95 6.09 -14.08
N GLY A 277 -3.05 7.33 -14.57
CA GLY A 277 -2.04 8.36 -14.32
C GLY A 277 -1.87 8.67 -12.84
N ALA A 278 -2.98 8.82 -12.10
CA ALA A 278 -2.94 9.06 -10.65
C ALA A 278 -2.28 7.91 -9.88
N LYS A 279 -2.55 6.65 -10.26
CA LYS A 279 -1.95 5.48 -9.63
C LYS A 279 -0.48 5.29 -10.01
N CYS A 280 -0.11 5.56 -11.26
CA CYS A 280 1.31 5.54 -11.65
C CYS A 280 2.12 6.52 -10.81
N LYS A 281 1.63 7.76 -10.59
CA LYS A 281 2.30 8.75 -9.74
C LYS A 281 2.58 8.28 -8.31
N GLN A 282 1.77 7.35 -7.79
CA GLN A 282 1.90 6.84 -6.41
C GLN A 282 2.90 5.69 -6.29
N HIS A 283 3.13 4.94 -7.37
CA HIS A 283 3.83 3.66 -7.33
C HIS A 283 5.09 3.63 -8.20
N VAL A 284 5.28 4.64 -9.04
CA VAL A 284 6.34 4.70 -10.04
C VAL A 284 7.16 5.95 -9.79
N VAL A 285 8.49 5.80 -9.75
CA VAL A 285 9.43 6.92 -9.70
C VAL A 285 9.27 7.84 -10.92
N ASN A 286 9.40 9.15 -10.70
CA ASN A 286 9.06 10.19 -11.68
C ASN A 286 9.69 9.98 -13.07
N ASP A 287 10.90 9.42 -13.13
CA ASP A 287 11.63 9.21 -14.39
C ASP A 287 11.02 8.10 -15.26
N LEU A 288 10.29 7.15 -14.67
CA LEU A 288 9.61 6.05 -15.36
C LEU A 288 8.16 6.36 -15.74
N GLN A 289 7.62 7.46 -15.20
CA GLN A 289 6.24 7.90 -15.42
C GLN A 289 5.93 8.07 -16.92
N LYS A 290 6.79 8.79 -17.65
CA LYS A 290 6.60 9.07 -19.08
C LYS A 290 6.59 7.80 -19.93
N THR A 291 7.43 6.83 -19.57
CA THR A 291 7.50 5.54 -20.27
C THR A 291 6.23 4.74 -20.08
N ILE A 292 5.72 4.68 -18.84
CA ILE A 292 4.46 3.98 -18.55
C ILE A 292 3.27 4.69 -19.18
N ASP A 293 3.22 6.01 -19.18
CA ASP A 293 2.17 6.78 -19.86
C ASP A 293 2.16 6.49 -21.37
N THR A 294 3.33 6.35 -21.99
CA THR A 294 3.47 6.01 -23.42
C THR A 294 2.97 4.59 -23.71
N LEU A 295 3.40 3.61 -22.92
CA LEU A 295 2.95 2.22 -23.05
C LEU A 295 1.45 2.07 -22.81
N TRP A 296 0.91 2.82 -21.85
CA TRP A 296 -0.52 2.87 -21.58
C TRP A 296 -1.29 3.45 -22.77
N ILE A 297 -0.82 4.54 -23.39
CA ILE A 297 -1.42 5.10 -24.61
C ILE A 297 -1.50 4.04 -25.71
N GLU A 298 -0.40 3.31 -25.95
CA GLU A 298 -0.38 2.22 -26.94
C GLU A 298 -1.45 1.16 -26.64
N VAL A 299 -1.57 0.70 -25.39
CA VAL A 299 -2.60 -0.28 -25.00
C VAL A 299 -4.02 0.24 -25.26
N VAL A 300 -4.33 1.49 -24.88
CA VAL A 300 -5.70 2.02 -24.99
C VAL A 300 -6.10 2.35 -26.44
N TRP A 301 -5.14 2.55 -27.34
CA TRP A 301 -5.40 2.74 -28.78
C TRP A 301 -5.37 1.43 -29.59
N ALA A 302 -5.43 0.28 -28.95
CA ALA A 302 -5.65 -0.97 -29.67
C ALA A 302 -6.99 -0.93 -30.43
N SER A 303 -6.98 -1.41 -31.67
CA SER A 303 -8.13 -1.40 -32.57
C SER A 303 -9.08 -2.59 -32.34
N ASP A 304 -8.57 -3.67 -31.77
CA ASP A 304 -9.33 -4.86 -31.39
C ASP A 304 -8.77 -5.56 -30.13
N GLU A 305 -9.47 -6.61 -29.68
CA GLU A 305 -9.14 -7.37 -28.47
C GLU A 305 -7.81 -8.13 -28.58
N VAL A 306 -7.47 -8.63 -29.78
CA VAL A 306 -6.24 -9.38 -30.03
C VAL A 306 -5.04 -8.45 -29.93
N GLU A 307 -5.12 -7.30 -30.60
CA GLU A 307 -4.13 -6.24 -30.53
C GLU A 307 -4.00 -5.67 -29.10
N TYR A 308 -5.12 -5.51 -28.38
CA TYR A 308 -5.10 -5.11 -26.97
C TYR A 308 -4.28 -6.09 -26.13
N GLY A 309 -4.54 -7.40 -26.26
CA GLY A 309 -3.79 -8.44 -25.55
C GLY A 309 -2.30 -8.42 -25.88
N GLN A 310 -1.96 -8.29 -27.17
CA GLN A 310 -0.56 -8.21 -27.62
C GLN A 310 0.17 -6.98 -27.07
N ARG A 311 -0.49 -5.81 -27.07
CA ARG A 311 0.10 -4.57 -26.55
C ARG A 311 0.26 -4.60 -25.03
N VAL A 312 -0.68 -5.21 -24.30
CA VAL A 312 -0.56 -5.43 -22.85
C VAL A 312 0.64 -6.31 -22.52
N GLU A 313 0.79 -7.45 -23.21
CA GLU A 313 1.93 -8.35 -22.96
C GLU A 313 3.27 -7.72 -23.36
N SER A 314 3.30 -6.96 -24.46
CA SER A 314 4.49 -6.20 -24.87
C SER A 314 4.89 -5.15 -23.83
N ALA A 315 3.93 -4.35 -23.35
CA ALA A 315 4.16 -3.36 -22.30
C ALA A 315 4.61 -4.00 -20.99
N HIS A 316 4.00 -5.13 -20.60
CA HIS A 316 4.35 -5.89 -19.40
C HIS A 316 5.74 -6.50 -19.48
N TRP A 317 6.13 -7.06 -20.63
CA TRP A 317 7.47 -7.56 -20.88
C TRP A 317 8.52 -6.45 -20.78
N LYS A 318 8.22 -5.28 -21.35
CA LYS A 318 9.11 -4.12 -21.31
C LYS A 318 9.29 -3.61 -19.89
N LEU A 319 8.21 -3.54 -19.10
CA LEU A 319 8.25 -3.18 -17.69
C LEU A 319 9.06 -4.19 -16.84
N LYS A 320 8.93 -5.49 -17.12
CA LYS A 320 9.73 -6.54 -16.48
C LYS A 320 11.22 -6.44 -16.80
N GLN A 321 11.57 -6.12 -18.05
CA GLN A 321 12.96 -5.84 -18.41
C GLN A 321 13.51 -4.61 -17.68
N MET A 322 12.67 -3.58 -17.49
CA MET A 322 13.07 -2.34 -16.82
C MET A 322 13.29 -2.51 -15.31
N LEU A 323 12.53 -3.38 -14.64
CA LEU A 323 12.59 -3.57 -13.19
C LEU A 323 13.51 -4.73 -12.76
N GLY A 324 13.98 -5.55 -13.70
CA GLY A 324 14.73 -6.76 -13.41
C GLY A 324 13.92 -7.79 -12.61
N ASN A 325 14.63 -8.74 -11.99
CA ASN A 325 14.07 -9.78 -11.13
C ASN A 325 13.92 -9.29 -9.68
N ASN A 326 12.93 -9.84 -8.97
CA ASN A 326 12.52 -9.48 -7.61
C ASN A 326 13.51 -9.87 -6.48
N ILE A 327 14.81 -9.99 -6.78
CA ILE A 327 15.85 -10.51 -5.87
C ILE A 327 17.02 -9.51 -5.71
N GLY A 328 16.78 -8.19 -5.79
CA GLY A 328 17.82 -7.16 -5.70
C GLY A 328 17.51 -6.06 -4.68
N ASP A 329 18.56 -5.43 -4.14
CA ASP A 329 18.47 -4.22 -3.32
C ASP A 329 18.19 -2.96 -4.18
N MET A 330 17.91 -1.83 -3.53
CA MET A 330 17.62 -0.55 -4.20
C MET A 330 18.76 -0.08 -5.10
N VAL A 331 20.01 -0.49 -4.83
CA VAL A 331 21.19 -0.11 -5.62
C VAL A 331 21.12 -0.76 -7.00
N LYS A 332 20.76 -2.05 -7.08
CA LYS A 332 20.57 -2.73 -8.38
C LYS A 332 19.43 -2.13 -9.21
N CYS A 333 18.37 -1.65 -8.56
CA CYS A 333 17.30 -0.93 -9.25
C CYS A 333 17.80 0.39 -9.85
N TRP A 334 18.60 1.15 -9.09
CA TRP A 334 19.23 2.38 -9.57
C TRP A 334 20.23 2.12 -10.71
N GLU A 335 21.08 1.09 -10.59
CA GLU A 335 22.04 0.72 -11.64
C GLU A 335 21.34 0.33 -12.94
N ALA A 336 20.26 -0.45 -12.87
CA ALA A 336 19.47 -0.83 -14.03
C ALA A 336 18.82 0.40 -14.70
N MET A 337 18.23 1.31 -13.90
CA MET A 337 17.66 2.56 -14.39
C MET A 337 18.73 3.47 -15.02
N ASN A 338 19.85 3.66 -14.34
CA ASN A 338 20.94 4.53 -14.78
C ASN A 338 21.61 4.01 -16.06
N ASN A 339 21.82 2.69 -16.16
CA ASN A 339 22.35 2.07 -17.38
C ASN A 339 21.38 2.21 -18.56
N ASN A 340 20.06 2.14 -18.32
CA ASN A 340 19.07 2.35 -19.37
C ASN A 340 19.05 3.82 -19.84
N LEU A 341 19.09 4.77 -18.91
CA LEU A 341 19.19 6.19 -19.25
C LEU A 341 20.47 6.48 -20.04
N ARG A 342 21.61 5.90 -19.66
CA ARG A 342 22.86 5.98 -20.41
C ARG A 342 22.72 5.40 -21.83
N LEU A 343 22.13 4.22 -21.98
CA LEU A 343 21.92 3.60 -23.29
C LEU A 343 20.99 4.45 -24.19
N GLN A 344 19.95 5.05 -23.62
CA GLN A 344 19.08 5.98 -24.36
C GLN A 344 19.84 7.24 -24.81
N LEU A 345 20.64 7.82 -23.91
CA LEU A 345 21.48 8.98 -24.24
C LEU A 345 22.52 8.64 -25.31
N GLU A 346 23.13 7.45 -25.26
CA GLU A 346 24.07 6.96 -26.27
C GLU A 346 23.38 6.75 -27.61
N ASN A 347 22.17 6.19 -27.65
CA ASN A 347 21.39 6.04 -28.88
C ASN A 347 21.03 7.40 -29.50
N ILE A 348 20.65 8.39 -28.69
CA ILE A 348 20.38 9.75 -29.15
C ILE A 348 21.67 10.37 -29.74
N ARG A 349 22.79 10.27 -29.02
CA ARG A 349 24.10 10.75 -29.48
C ARG A 349 24.52 10.08 -30.80
N ALA A 350 24.37 8.76 -30.90
CA ALA A 350 24.65 8.00 -32.12
C ALA A 350 23.75 8.43 -33.28
N SER A 351 22.48 8.74 -33.03
CA SER A 351 21.55 9.24 -34.06
C SER A 351 21.95 10.63 -34.59
N PHE A 352 22.50 11.48 -33.73
CA PHE A 352 23.05 12.78 -34.11
C PHE A 352 24.32 12.62 -34.93
N GLN A 353 25.27 11.80 -34.46
CA GLN A 353 26.49 11.49 -35.23
C GLN A 353 26.18 10.93 -36.62
N LYS A 354 25.20 10.03 -36.73
CA LYS A 354 24.73 9.52 -38.03
C LYS A 354 24.09 10.60 -38.90
N SER A 355 23.50 11.64 -38.31
CA SER A 355 22.94 12.77 -39.06
C SER A 355 24.03 13.75 -39.53
N PHE A 356 25.20 13.77 -38.87
CA PHE A 356 26.36 14.58 -39.27
C PHE A 356 27.18 13.94 -40.40
N TYR A 357 27.55 12.67 -40.25
CA TYR A 357 28.62 12.07 -41.06
C TYR A 357 28.13 11.16 -42.19
N GLU A 358 26.91 10.63 -42.11
CA GLU A 358 26.38 9.70 -43.11
C GLU A 358 25.36 10.39 -44.01
N VAL A 359 25.70 10.53 -45.29
CA VAL A 359 24.78 11.01 -46.32
C VAL A 359 24.16 9.81 -47.03
N GLU A 360 22.83 9.66 -46.92
CA GLU A 360 22.09 8.64 -47.66
C GLU A 360 22.12 8.94 -49.16
N HIS A 361 22.18 7.90 -50.02
CA HIS A 361 22.25 8.07 -51.47
C HIS A 361 21.13 8.95 -52.05
N ALA A 362 19.95 8.93 -51.44
CA ALA A 362 18.80 9.75 -51.81
C ALA A 362 19.01 11.27 -51.59
N HIS A 363 20.01 11.66 -50.79
CA HIS A 363 20.28 13.05 -50.39
C HIS A 363 21.63 13.57 -50.90
N ILE A 364 22.28 12.88 -51.85
CA ILE A 364 23.56 13.30 -52.45
C ILE A 364 23.38 14.51 -53.39
N SER A 365 22.17 14.76 -53.88
CA SER A 365 21.89 15.90 -54.77
C SER A 365 22.25 17.24 -54.14
N LEU A 366 22.79 18.16 -54.94
CA LEU A 366 23.08 19.55 -54.56
C LEU A 366 21.87 20.28 -53.97
N PHE A 367 20.66 19.81 -54.28
CA PHE A 367 19.41 20.33 -53.75
C PHE A 367 19.31 20.25 -52.21
N TYR A 368 19.96 19.25 -51.59
CA TYR A 368 20.02 19.07 -50.13
C TYR A 368 21.28 19.67 -49.49
N GLY A 369 22.14 20.36 -50.25
CA GLY A 369 23.48 20.75 -49.81
C GLY A 369 23.52 21.54 -48.49
N TYR A 370 22.55 22.42 -48.26
CA TYR A 370 22.46 23.19 -47.01
C TYR A 370 21.79 22.43 -45.85
N LEU A 371 21.16 21.29 -46.11
CA LEU A 371 20.43 20.50 -45.11
C LEU A 371 21.25 19.31 -44.60
N CYS A 372 22.04 18.68 -45.46
CA CYS A 372 22.92 17.57 -45.10
C CYS A 372 23.91 17.99 -44.01
N GLY A 373 24.02 17.18 -42.95
CA GLY A 373 24.88 17.47 -41.80
C GLY A 373 24.36 18.57 -40.85
N SER A 374 23.30 19.29 -41.21
CA SER A 374 22.77 20.42 -40.43
C SER A 374 21.33 20.20 -39.96
N VAL A 375 20.68 19.14 -40.43
CA VAL A 375 19.30 18.79 -40.12
C VAL A 375 19.21 17.28 -39.86
N SER A 376 18.30 16.86 -38.99
CA SER A 376 18.11 15.44 -38.68
C SER A 376 17.69 14.61 -39.90
N ARG A 377 18.15 13.35 -39.95
CA ARG A 377 17.80 12.42 -41.04
C ARG A 377 16.29 12.19 -41.19
N ALA A 378 15.56 12.24 -40.08
CA ALA A 378 14.11 12.12 -40.10
C ALA A 378 13.45 13.27 -40.88
N ALA A 379 13.97 14.50 -40.76
CA ALA A 379 13.50 15.62 -41.57
C ALA A 379 13.89 15.44 -43.04
N LEU A 380 15.14 15.03 -43.34
CA LEU A 380 15.59 14.81 -44.71
C LEU A 380 14.71 13.81 -45.46
N ARG A 381 14.37 12.67 -44.84
CA ARG A 381 13.48 11.66 -45.43
C ARG A 381 12.07 12.22 -45.71
N ARG A 382 11.51 12.97 -44.76
CA ARG A 382 10.19 13.62 -44.93
C ARG A 382 10.19 14.67 -46.04
N ILE A 383 11.28 15.42 -46.17
CA ILE A 383 11.47 16.38 -47.27
C ILE A 383 11.59 15.64 -48.60
N ALA A 384 12.31 14.51 -48.63
CA ALA A 384 12.45 13.68 -49.83
C ALA A 384 11.11 13.09 -50.28
N GLU A 385 10.28 12.63 -49.34
CA GLU A 385 8.90 12.18 -49.63
C GLU A 385 8.05 13.31 -50.24
N GLU A 386 8.15 14.53 -49.73
CA GLU A 386 7.45 15.68 -50.32
C GLU A 386 8.03 16.11 -51.67
N LEU A 387 9.33 15.90 -51.90
CA LEU A 387 9.98 16.23 -53.17
C LEU A 387 9.44 15.36 -54.31
N LEU A 388 9.15 14.09 -54.05
CA LEU A 388 8.49 13.20 -55.01
C LEU A 388 7.08 13.67 -55.40
N ARG A 389 6.40 14.41 -54.51
CA ARG A 389 5.07 14.95 -54.79
C ARG A 389 5.12 16.21 -55.66
N VAL A 390 6.28 16.81 -55.89
CA VAL A 390 6.43 18.07 -56.65
C VAL A 390 5.95 17.91 -58.09
N ASP A 391 6.23 16.79 -58.75
CA ASP A 391 5.86 16.57 -60.15
C ASP A 391 4.34 16.66 -60.37
N TYR A 392 3.56 16.25 -59.37
CA TYR A 392 2.10 16.32 -59.40
C TYR A 392 1.56 17.65 -58.84
N VAL A 393 2.12 18.13 -57.74
CA VAL A 393 1.60 19.29 -57.00
C VAL A 393 2.04 20.62 -57.62
N GLY A 394 3.22 20.66 -58.25
CA GLY A 394 3.89 21.86 -58.73
C GLY A 394 4.05 22.89 -57.60
N THR A 395 3.71 24.15 -57.87
CA THR A 395 3.71 25.23 -56.87
C THR A 395 2.32 25.54 -56.29
N ASN A 396 1.32 24.68 -56.57
CA ASN A 396 -0.07 24.95 -56.21
C ASN A 396 -0.37 24.60 -54.76
N ARG A 397 -0.54 25.63 -53.94
CA ARG A 397 -0.84 25.51 -52.50
C ARG A 397 -2.14 24.74 -52.20
N LYS A 398 -3.16 24.91 -53.04
CA LYS A 398 -4.47 24.25 -52.84
C LYS A 398 -4.39 22.74 -53.05
N ILE A 399 -3.60 22.30 -54.03
CA ILE A 399 -3.38 20.88 -54.31
C ILE A 399 -2.43 20.26 -53.28
N CYS A 400 -1.44 21.03 -52.79
CA CYS A 400 -0.47 20.54 -51.81
C CYS A 400 -1.08 20.17 -50.45
N GLY A 401 -2.02 20.99 -49.97
CA GLY A 401 -2.54 20.92 -48.60
C GLY A 401 -1.57 21.44 -47.53
N CYS A 402 -0.28 21.60 -47.84
CA CYS A 402 0.77 22.17 -46.99
C CYS A 402 0.92 21.56 -45.59
N THR A 403 0.43 20.34 -45.37
CA THR A 403 0.41 19.70 -44.06
C THR A 403 1.79 19.60 -43.43
N LEU A 404 2.82 19.28 -44.21
CA LEU A 404 4.19 19.15 -43.67
C LEU A 404 4.71 20.50 -43.16
N ARG A 405 4.39 21.60 -43.85
CA ARG A 405 4.73 22.96 -43.42
C ARG A 405 3.99 23.35 -42.15
N THR A 406 2.68 23.12 -42.10
CA THR A 406 1.84 23.57 -40.98
C THR A 406 1.99 22.72 -39.73
N SER A 407 2.26 21.43 -39.88
CA SER A 407 2.29 20.49 -38.76
C SER A 407 3.70 20.18 -38.26
N TYR A 408 4.71 20.22 -39.14
CA TYR A 408 6.08 19.85 -38.81
C TYR A 408 7.08 20.99 -39.03
N GLY A 409 6.69 22.12 -39.63
CA GLY A 409 7.61 23.23 -39.88
C GLY A 409 8.69 22.91 -40.92
N LEU A 410 8.45 21.92 -41.79
CA LEU A 410 9.34 21.53 -42.88
C LEU A 410 8.76 22.00 -44.24
N PRO A 411 9.58 22.22 -45.27
CA PRO A 411 9.08 22.60 -46.59
C PRO A 411 8.19 21.50 -47.17
N CYS A 412 6.99 21.89 -47.59
CA CYS A 412 6.02 21.01 -48.24
C CYS A 412 6.18 21.05 -49.78
N ALA A 413 5.54 20.12 -50.49
CA ALA A 413 5.71 19.93 -51.92
C ALA A 413 5.54 21.24 -52.75
N CYS A 414 4.57 22.10 -52.45
CA CYS A 414 4.40 23.35 -53.23
C CYS A 414 5.51 24.39 -53.00
N GLU A 415 6.20 24.33 -51.86
CA GLU A 415 7.35 25.18 -51.58
C GLU A 415 8.60 24.58 -52.21
N LEU A 416 8.78 23.26 -52.10
CA LEU A 416 9.83 22.50 -52.77
C LEU A 416 9.80 22.71 -54.29
N GLY A 417 8.61 22.72 -54.90
CA GLY A 417 8.45 23.01 -56.33
C GLY A 417 8.97 24.38 -56.76
N ARG A 418 9.00 25.39 -55.88
CA ARG A 418 9.59 26.69 -56.20
C ARG A 418 11.11 26.61 -56.28
N TYR A 419 11.73 25.86 -55.37
CA TYR A 419 13.17 25.65 -55.37
C TYR A 419 13.59 24.78 -56.57
N THR A 420 12.81 23.74 -56.91
CA THR A 420 13.05 22.89 -58.08
C THR A 420 12.95 23.68 -59.38
N LEU A 421 11.91 24.52 -59.55
CA LEU A 421 11.75 25.40 -60.72
C LEU A 421 12.87 26.45 -60.84
N GLY A 422 13.34 26.96 -59.69
CA GLY A 422 14.44 27.93 -59.63
C GLY A 422 15.85 27.30 -59.74
N GLY A 423 15.96 25.98 -59.71
CA GLY A 423 17.25 25.27 -59.71
C GLY A 423 18.13 25.57 -58.49
N ILE A 424 17.53 25.98 -57.37
CA ILE A 424 18.24 26.42 -56.16
C ILE A 424 18.13 25.38 -55.05
N ALA A 425 19.19 25.23 -54.25
CA ALA A 425 19.18 24.32 -53.10
C ALA A 425 18.18 24.78 -52.03
N ILE A 426 17.63 23.83 -51.27
CA ILE A 426 16.66 24.12 -50.22
C ILE A 426 17.36 24.89 -49.09
N PRO A 427 16.91 26.11 -48.78
CA PRO A 427 17.50 26.90 -47.71
C PRO A 427 17.30 26.26 -46.32
N ILE A 428 18.28 26.42 -45.42
CA ILE A 428 18.18 25.85 -44.07
C ILE A 428 17.22 26.61 -43.14
N ASP A 429 16.99 27.90 -43.42
CA ASP A 429 16.08 28.76 -42.66
C ASP A 429 14.62 28.34 -42.82
N VAL A 430 14.27 27.69 -43.94
CA VAL A 430 12.92 27.16 -44.15
C VAL A 430 12.67 25.84 -43.41
N VAL A 431 13.67 25.28 -42.74
CA VAL A 431 13.55 24.14 -41.84
C VAL A 431 13.47 24.64 -40.40
N HIS A 432 12.37 24.31 -39.72
CA HIS A 432 12.15 24.74 -38.34
C HIS A 432 13.29 24.30 -37.40
N VAL A 433 13.65 25.16 -36.44
CA VAL A 433 14.79 24.99 -35.53
C VAL A 433 14.81 23.66 -34.79
N HIS A 434 13.62 23.10 -34.50
CA HIS A 434 13.47 21.77 -33.91
C HIS A 434 14.26 20.68 -34.66
N TRP A 435 14.23 20.71 -36.00
CA TRP A 435 14.88 19.69 -36.84
C TRP A 435 16.38 19.95 -37.04
N ARG A 436 16.84 21.17 -36.74
CA ARG A 436 18.24 21.59 -36.82
C ARG A 436 19.01 21.27 -35.53
N LYS A 437 18.31 20.92 -34.45
CA LYS A 437 18.93 20.56 -33.18
C LYS A 437 19.52 19.14 -33.24
N LEU A 438 20.84 19.07 -33.41
CA LEU A 438 21.62 17.82 -33.45
C LEU A 438 22.57 17.67 -32.25
N THR A 439 22.31 18.38 -31.15
CA THR A 439 23.05 18.28 -29.90
C THR A 439 22.12 18.30 -28.69
N MET A 440 22.54 17.65 -27.61
CA MET A 440 21.88 17.67 -26.31
C MET A 440 22.39 18.80 -25.41
N GLU A 441 23.44 19.51 -25.81
CA GLU A 441 23.99 20.63 -25.05
C GLU A 441 22.97 21.78 -24.99
N VAL A 442 22.83 22.36 -23.80
CA VAL A 442 22.04 23.56 -23.57
C VAL A 442 22.97 24.74 -23.82
N GLU A 443 22.65 25.62 -24.77
CA GLU A 443 23.31 26.92 -24.87
C GLU A 443 22.97 27.68 -23.59
N LEU A 444 23.90 27.70 -22.63
CA LEU A 444 23.78 28.50 -21.43
C LEU A 444 23.90 29.97 -21.85
N GLU A 445 22.80 30.72 -21.72
CA GLU A 445 22.91 32.18 -21.70
C GLU A 445 23.85 32.54 -20.55
N VAL A 446 24.94 33.24 -20.88
CA VAL A 446 25.95 33.69 -19.93
C VAL A 446 25.28 34.69 -18.97
N GLY A 447 24.86 34.20 -17.82
CA GLY A 447 24.18 34.98 -16.80
C GLY A 447 24.50 34.44 -15.41
N ALA A 448 25.43 35.14 -14.75
CA ALA A 448 25.74 35.12 -13.32
C ALA A 448 26.26 33.80 -12.71
N ASP A 449 27.58 33.81 -12.52
CA ASP A 449 28.33 33.19 -11.43
C ASP A 449 27.60 33.20 -10.08
N ASP A 450 27.41 32.00 -9.53
CA ASP A 450 27.27 31.70 -8.10
C ASP A 450 27.84 30.28 -7.92
N GLY A 451 29.16 30.23 -7.69
CA GLY A 451 29.84 29.03 -7.26
C GLY A 451 29.46 28.65 -5.83
N SER A 452 28.41 27.84 -5.68
CA SER A 452 28.20 27.05 -4.46
C SER A 452 28.07 25.56 -4.80
N GLU A 453 29.20 24.86 -4.74
CA GLU A 453 29.26 23.40 -4.67
C GLU A 453 28.77 22.99 -3.27
N VAL A 454 27.60 22.37 -3.17
CA VAL A 454 27.07 21.87 -1.90
C VAL A 454 27.75 20.52 -1.60
N ASP A 455 28.81 20.58 -0.79
CA ASP A 455 29.47 19.41 -0.22
C ASP A 455 28.53 18.66 0.74
N MET A 456 28.15 17.44 0.39
CA MET A 456 27.28 16.54 1.18
C MET A 456 28.06 15.46 1.95
N THR A 457 29.35 15.66 2.23
CA THR A 457 30.16 14.65 2.93
C THR A 457 29.92 14.53 4.45
N CYS A 458 29.09 15.38 5.06
CA CYS A 458 28.88 15.33 6.53
C CYS A 458 27.78 14.36 7.02
N ALA A 459 27.08 13.64 6.14
CA ALA A 459 25.91 12.82 6.52
C ALA A 459 26.16 11.30 6.63
N MET A 460 27.41 10.84 6.74
CA MET A 460 27.73 9.39 6.78
C MET A 460 28.47 8.88 8.02
N ASP A 461 28.64 9.70 9.07
CA ASP A 461 29.36 9.28 10.29
C ASP A 461 28.48 9.07 11.54
N GLU A 462 27.15 8.99 11.42
CA GLU A 462 26.29 8.57 12.54
C GLU A 462 25.16 7.60 12.13
N LEU A 463 25.52 6.37 11.76
CA LEU A 463 24.65 5.19 11.85
C LEU A 463 25.38 3.95 12.37
#